data_AF-Q2CKE3-F1
#
_entry.id   AF-Q2CKE3-F1
#
_cell.length_a   1.000
_cell.length_b   1.000
_cell.length_c   1.000
_cell.angle_alpha   90.00
_cell.angle_beta   90.00
_cell.angle_gamma   90.00
#
_symmetry.space_group_name_H-M   'P 1'
#
loop_
_entity.id
_entity.type
_entity.pdbx_description
1 polymer ?
#
loop_
_entity_poly.entity_id
_entity_poly.type
_entity_poly.pdbx_seq_one_letter_code
_entity_poly.pdbx_strand_id
1 'polypeptide(L)'
;MALDLTADCSRCAALCCMALPFDAGESFAIDKPGGMGCPHLARGGGCAIHADKGARGFPGCNRYTCHGAGPYVTERMFGGQSWQDSPALAAPMAAAFADMARIHELALLLDQAARLPLPPEAAAERARLAAQLAPEPGWRPESARAFLAGDGPGAIRRFLQSLAPYVARPVSEG
;
A
#
# COMPACT_ATOMS: atom_id res chain seq x y z
N MET A 1 8.17 12.31 11.71
CA MET A 1 8.57 10.88 11.70
C MET A 1 8.27 10.31 10.32
N ALA A 2 8.91 9.24 9.82
CA ALA A 2 8.58 8.66 8.50
C ALA A 2 7.49 7.57 8.63
N LEU A 3 6.79 7.23 7.53
CA LEU A 3 5.86 6.09 7.52
C LEU A 3 6.65 4.78 7.61
N ASP A 4 6.14 3.82 8.39
CA ASP A 4 6.64 2.44 8.41
C ASP A 4 6.10 1.69 7.18
N LEU A 5 7.01 1.23 6.32
CA LEU A 5 6.69 0.50 5.09
C LEU A 5 6.72 -1.02 5.26
N THR A 6 6.92 -1.50 6.48
CA THR A 6 6.95 -2.93 6.80
C THR A 6 5.54 -3.51 6.74
N ALA A 7 5.33 -4.47 5.83
CA ALA A 7 4.06 -5.17 5.73
C ALA A 7 3.95 -6.27 6.80
N ASP A 8 3.29 -5.97 7.91
CA ASP A 8 2.95 -6.96 8.96
C ASP A 8 1.47 -7.36 8.87
N CYS A 9 1.17 -8.36 8.04
CA CYS A 9 -0.21 -8.84 7.86
C CYS A 9 -0.86 -9.35 9.16
N SER A 10 -0.10 -9.72 10.20
CA SER A 10 -0.65 -10.22 11.46
C SER A 10 -1.40 -9.14 12.26
N ARG A 11 -1.11 -7.87 11.97
CA ARG A 11 -1.74 -6.68 12.59
C ARG A 11 -2.79 -6.04 11.69
N CYS A 12 -3.20 -6.73 10.62
CA CYS A 12 -4.18 -6.22 9.67
C CYS A 12 -5.48 -7.02 9.74
N ALA A 13 -6.61 -6.34 9.55
CA ALA A 13 -7.91 -6.97 9.32
C ALA A 13 -8.04 -7.57 7.90
N ALA A 14 -6.97 -8.20 7.38
CA ALA A 14 -6.92 -8.82 6.05
C ALA A 14 -7.41 -7.94 4.88
N LEU A 15 -7.08 -6.64 4.92
CA LEU A 15 -7.66 -5.65 3.99
C LEU A 15 -7.31 -5.91 2.53
N CYS A 16 -6.09 -6.39 2.22
CA CYS A 16 -5.73 -6.74 0.84
C CYS A 16 -6.59 -7.90 0.29
N CYS A 17 -7.00 -8.85 1.14
CA CYS A 17 -7.82 -9.99 0.76
C CYS A 17 -9.31 -9.64 0.61
N MET A 18 -9.78 -8.60 1.30
CA MET A 18 -11.17 -8.15 1.27
C MET A 18 -11.38 -7.01 0.25
N ALA A 19 -10.56 -5.97 0.30
CA ALA A 19 -10.79 -4.73 -0.44
C ALA A 19 -10.49 -4.85 -1.94
N LEU A 20 -9.45 -5.59 -2.33
CA LEU A 20 -8.99 -5.64 -3.72
C LEU A 20 -9.80 -6.65 -4.56
N PRO A 21 -10.15 -6.31 -5.81
CA PRO A 21 -10.73 -7.29 -6.73
C PRO A 21 -9.67 -8.27 -7.25
N PHE A 22 -10.10 -9.46 -7.65
CA PHE A 22 -9.33 -10.42 -8.44
C PHE A 22 -10.10 -10.72 -9.72
N ASP A 23 -9.39 -10.77 -10.84
CA ASP A 23 -9.90 -11.28 -12.11
C ASP A 23 -9.25 -12.63 -12.39
N ALA A 24 -10.04 -13.61 -12.82
CA ALA A 24 -9.54 -14.93 -13.15
C ALA A 24 -8.52 -14.87 -14.31
N GLY A 25 -7.37 -15.50 -14.14
CA GLY A 25 -6.28 -15.50 -15.11
C GLY A 25 -4.96 -15.99 -14.51
N GLU A 26 -3.84 -15.49 -15.03
CA GLU A 26 -2.50 -15.94 -14.62
C GLU A 26 -2.18 -15.69 -13.15
N SER A 27 -2.80 -14.67 -12.55
CA SER A 27 -2.50 -14.24 -11.19
C SER A 27 -3.45 -14.82 -10.14
N PHE A 28 -4.67 -15.16 -10.53
CA PHE A 28 -5.75 -15.59 -9.64
C PHE A 28 -6.65 -16.62 -10.35
N ALA A 29 -6.99 -17.70 -9.66
CA ALA A 29 -7.82 -18.78 -10.20
C ALA A 29 -9.32 -18.46 -10.23
N ILE A 30 -9.73 -17.34 -9.61
CA ILE A 30 -11.13 -16.96 -9.44
C ILE A 30 -11.31 -15.48 -9.72
N ASP A 31 -12.51 -15.13 -10.18
CA ASP A 31 -13.03 -13.78 -10.05
C ASP A 31 -13.47 -13.53 -8.61
N LYS A 32 -13.18 -12.34 -8.10
CA LYS A 32 -13.61 -11.89 -6.78
C LYS A 32 -13.84 -10.38 -6.81
N PRO A 33 -15.06 -9.87 -6.52
CA PRO A 33 -15.25 -8.44 -6.43
C PRO A 33 -14.44 -7.83 -5.28
N GLY A 34 -14.09 -6.56 -5.42
CA GLY A 34 -13.54 -5.76 -4.32
C GLY A 34 -14.60 -5.54 -3.23
N GLY A 35 -14.15 -5.42 -1.98
CA GLY A 35 -15.04 -5.27 -0.81
C GLY A 35 -15.63 -6.60 -0.30
N MET A 36 -15.30 -7.73 -0.93
CA MET A 36 -15.70 -9.07 -0.49
C MET A 36 -14.48 -9.87 -0.05
N GLY A 37 -14.58 -10.52 1.11
CA GLY A 37 -13.53 -11.40 1.62
C GLY A 37 -13.20 -12.54 0.66
N CYS A 38 -11.91 -12.78 0.43
CA CYS A 38 -11.44 -13.97 -0.28
C CYS A 38 -12.02 -15.25 0.36
N PRO A 39 -12.48 -16.24 -0.43
CA PRO A 39 -13.04 -17.50 0.11
C PRO A 39 -12.03 -18.31 0.93
N HIS A 40 -10.73 -18.06 0.76
CA HIS A 40 -9.67 -18.67 1.57
C HIS A 40 -9.30 -17.87 2.83
N LEU A 41 -10.02 -16.79 3.12
CA LEU A 41 -9.79 -16.01 4.32
C LEU A 41 -10.45 -16.69 5.53
N ALA A 42 -9.64 -17.09 6.49
CA ALA A 42 -10.12 -17.63 7.75
C ALA A 42 -10.71 -16.51 8.63
N ARG A 43 -11.56 -16.92 9.57
CA ARG A 43 -11.99 -16.05 10.66
C ARG A 43 -10.76 -15.63 11.47
N GLY A 44 -10.61 -14.33 11.72
CA GLY A 44 -9.44 -13.76 12.39
C GLY A 44 -8.32 -13.25 11.46
N GLY A 45 -8.51 -13.27 10.14
CA GLY A 45 -7.65 -12.53 9.20
C GLY A 45 -6.51 -13.32 8.51
N GLY A 46 -6.36 -14.62 8.79
CA GLY A 46 -5.36 -15.48 8.16
C GLY A 46 -5.80 -16.07 6.81
N CYS A 47 -4.85 -16.38 5.92
CA CYS A 47 -5.14 -17.10 4.68
C CYS A 47 -4.98 -18.62 4.89
N ALA A 48 -6.06 -19.38 4.72
CA ALA A 48 -6.09 -20.83 4.92
C ALA A 48 -5.19 -21.63 3.96
N ILE A 49 -4.76 -21.00 2.86
CA ILE A 49 -3.87 -21.62 1.85
C ILE A 49 -2.52 -20.91 1.75
N HIS A 50 -2.11 -20.15 2.78
CA HIS A 50 -0.97 -19.24 2.69
C HIS A 50 0.32 -19.89 2.17
N ALA A 51 0.62 -21.12 2.63
CA ALA A 51 1.80 -21.88 2.22
C ALA A 51 1.76 -22.32 0.75
N ASP A 52 0.57 -22.52 0.20
CA ASP A 52 0.36 -23.16 -1.11
C ASP A 52 -0.28 -22.21 -2.14
N LYS A 53 -0.32 -20.89 -1.89
CA LYS A 53 -1.03 -19.90 -2.73
C LYS A 53 -0.71 -20.05 -4.21
N GLY A 54 0.56 -20.21 -4.57
CA GLY A 54 0.98 -20.40 -5.96
C GLY A 54 0.40 -21.66 -6.60
N ALA A 55 0.56 -22.82 -5.94
CA ALA A 55 0.03 -24.11 -6.40
C ALA A 55 -1.51 -24.12 -6.45
N ARG A 56 -2.16 -23.31 -5.63
CA ARG A 56 -3.62 -23.15 -5.58
C ARG A 56 -4.16 -22.09 -6.54
N GLY A 57 -3.31 -21.51 -7.38
CA GLY A 57 -3.71 -20.53 -8.40
C GLY A 57 -3.85 -19.09 -7.90
N PHE A 58 -3.14 -18.71 -6.84
CA PHE A 58 -3.08 -17.35 -6.30
C PHE A 58 -1.64 -16.77 -6.28
N PRO A 59 -0.81 -16.92 -7.32
CA PRO A 59 0.54 -16.34 -7.34
C PRO A 59 0.54 -14.80 -7.29
N GLY A 60 -0.57 -14.14 -7.64
CA GLY A 60 -0.75 -12.70 -7.43
C GLY A 60 -0.64 -12.29 -5.95
N CYS A 61 -1.18 -13.10 -5.03
CA CYS A 61 -1.07 -12.86 -3.58
C CYS A 61 0.36 -12.94 -3.04
N ASN A 62 1.29 -13.60 -3.75
CA ASN A 62 2.71 -13.65 -3.36
C ASN A 62 3.49 -12.43 -3.84
N ARG A 63 3.11 -11.89 -5.00
CA ARG A 63 3.79 -10.76 -5.64
C ARG A 63 3.32 -9.41 -5.08
N TYR A 64 2.07 -9.35 -4.64
CA TYR A 64 1.48 -8.13 -4.12
C TYR A 64 1.95 -7.84 -2.68
N THR A 65 2.25 -6.57 -2.43
CA THR A 65 2.40 -6.02 -1.08
C THR A 65 1.74 -4.65 -1.02
N CYS A 66 1.16 -4.30 0.13
CA CYS A 66 0.58 -2.98 0.38
C CYS A 66 1.55 -2.05 1.12
N HIS A 67 2.80 -2.48 1.33
CA HIS A 67 3.85 -1.68 1.98
C HIS A 67 3.42 -1.06 3.32
N GLY A 68 2.76 -1.85 4.19
CA GLY A 68 2.32 -1.42 5.52
C GLY A 68 0.95 -0.72 5.57
N ALA A 69 0.27 -0.51 4.44
CA ALA A 69 -1.03 0.16 4.40
C ALA A 69 -2.13 -0.55 5.20
N GLY A 70 -2.21 -1.87 5.09
CA GLY A 70 -3.21 -2.66 5.80
C GLY A 70 -3.14 -2.48 7.32
N PRO A 71 -1.99 -2.78 7.94
CA PRO A 71 -1.78 -2.57 9.38
C PRO A 71 -1.99 -1.13 9.82
N TYR A 72 -1.54 -0.15 9.03
CA TYR A 72 -1.77 1.26 9.34
C TYR A 72 -3.26 1.57 9.46
N VAL A 73 -4.07 1.16 8.47
CA VAL A 73 -5.51 1.40 8.48
C VAL A 73 -6.16 0.71 9.67
N THR A 74 -5.90 -0.58 9.88
CA THR A 74 -6.47 -1.34 10.99
C THR A 74 -6.14 -0.70 12.35
N GLU A 75 -4.85 -0.45 12.62
CA GLU A 75 -4.39 -0.04 13.95
C GLU A 75 -4.59 1.46 14.21
N ARG A 76 -4.25 2.31 13.23
CA ARG A 76 -4.16 3.76 13.43
C ARG A 76 -5.43 4.50 13.06
N MET A 77 -6.21 4.00 12.09
CA MET A 77 -7.45 4.66 11.67
C MET A 77 -8.71 4.03 12.28
N PHE A 78 -8.67 2.72 12.59
CA PHE A 78 -9.82 1.97 13.08
C PHE A 78 -9.58 1.28 14.44
N GLY A 79 -8.50 1.64 15.15
CA GLY A 79 -8.29 1.21 16.54
C GLY A 79 -8.19 -0.31 16.74
N GLY A 80 -7.66 -1.03 15.76
CA GLY A 80 -7.51 -2.50 15.79
C GLY A 80 -8.77 -3.28 15.44
N GLN A 81 -9.87 -2.61 15.07
CA GLN A 81 -11.13 -3.30 14.73
C GLN A 81 -11.05 -4.09 13.43
N SER A 82 -11.83 -5.16 13.36
CA SER A 82 -11.97 -6.01 12.17
C SER A 82 -13.35 -5.88 11.54
N TRP A 83 -13.39 -5.76 10.21
CA TRP A 83 -14.64 -5.79 9.45
C TRP A 83 -15.35 -7.15 9.53
N GLN A 84 -14.65 -8.23 9.88
CA GLN A 84 -15.28 -9.55 10.08
C GLN A 84 -16.18 -9.56 11.32
N ASP A 85 -15.81 -8.81 12.36
CA ASP A 85 -16.58 -8.70 13.61
C ASP A 85 -17.59 -7.54 13.54
N SER A 86 -17.36 -6.56 12.67
CA SER A 86 -18.23 -5.42 12.45
C SER A 86 -18.38 -5.14 10.94
N PRO A 87 -19.32 -5.82 10.25
CA PRO A 87 -19.47 -5.71 8.79
C PRO A 87 -19.70 -4.28 8.27
N ALA A 88 -20.27 -3.40 9.09
CA ALA A 88 -20.40 -1.98 8.78
C ALA A 88 -19.06 -1.27 8.52
N LEU A 89 -17.94 -1.82 9.02
CA LEU A 89 -16.60 -1.29 8.79
C LEU A 89 -15.99 -1.70 7.45
N ALA A 90 -16.54 -2.70 6.74
CA ALA A 90 -15.94 -3.22 5.51
C ALA A 90 -15.74 -2.12 4.45
N ALA A 91 -16.79 -1.35 4.15
CA ALA A 91 -16.74 -0.27 3.17
C ALA A 91 -15.79 0.89 3.57
N PRO A 92 -15.89 1.49 4.78
CA PRO A 92 -14.97 2.56 5.16
C PRO A 92 -13.51 2.09 5.28
N MET A 93 -13.25 0.87 5.77
CA MET A 93 -11.90 0.31 5.81
C MET A 93 -11.34 0.04 4.41
N ALA A 94 -12.15 -0.48 3.48
CA ALA A 94 -11.73 -0.68 2.10
C ALA A 94 -11.37 0.64 1.41
N ALA A 95 -12.17 1.69 1.63
CA ALA A 95 -11.90 3.01 1.10
C ALA A 95 -10.61 3.62 1.69
N ALA A 96 -10.44 3.57 3.01
CA ALA A 96 -9.23 4.04 3.68
C ALA A 96 -7.99 3.24 3.25
N PHE A 97 -8.12 1.94 3.03
CA PHE A 97 -7.07 1.08 2.50
C PHE A 97 -6.64 1.48 1.09
N ALA A 98 -7.58 1.75 0.18
CA ALA A 98 -7.25 2.20 -1.16
C ALA A 98 -6.46 3.53 -1.14
N ASP A 99 -6.85 4.46 -0.27
CA ASP A 99 -6.14 5.73 -0.09
C ASP A 99 -4.74 5.50 0.51
N MET A 100 -4.63 4.74 1.61
CA MET A 100 -3.35 4.49 2.27
C MET A 100 -2.39 3.63 1.46
N ALA A 101 -2.87 2.70 0.63
CA ALA A 101 -2.02 1.93 -0.28
C ALA A 101 -1.31 2.86 -1.28
N ARG A 102 -2.02 3.86 -1.81
CA ARG A 102 -1.43 4.87 -2.71
C ARG A 102 -0.44 5.78 -1.98
N ILE A 103 -0.72 6.16 -0.74
CA ILE A 103 0.19 6.98 0.07
C ILE A 103 1.48 6.20 0.39
N HIS A 104 1.38 4.92 0.78
CA HIS A 104 2.55 4.09 1.04
C HIS A 104 3.37 3.80 -0.22
N GLU A 105 2.73 3.64 -1.38
CA GLU A 105 3.43 3.56 -2.67
C GLU A 105 4.28 4.80 -2.93
N LEU A 106 3.72 6.00 -2.74
CA LEU A 106 4.47 7.26 -2.89
C LEU A 106 5.62 7.36 -1.89
N ALA A 107 5.41 6.90 -0.65
CA ALA A 107 6.45 6.88 0.37
C ALA A 107 7.57 5.90 0.02
N LEU A 108 7.23 4.72 -0.51
CA LEU A 108 8.19 3.74 -1.01
C LEU A 108 9.04 4.31 -2.14
N LEU A 109 8.42 4.98 -3.11
CA LEU A 109 9.16 5.59 -4.22
C LEU A 109 10.14 6.66 -3.74
N LEU A 110 9.76 7.47 -2.75
CA LEU A 110 10.64 8.46 -2.13
C LEU A 110 11.74 7.83 -1.25
N ASP A 111 11.49 6.68 -0.63
CA ASP A 111 12.51 5.90 0.07
C ASP A 111 13.53 5.30 -0.92
N GLN A 112 13.06 4.72 -2.01
CA GLN A 112 13.90 4.19 -3.08
C GLN A 112 14.76 5.29 -3.72
N ALA A 113 14.17 6.46 -3.98
CA ALA A 113 14.90 7.63 -4.50
C ALA A 113 16.05 8.07 -3.59
N ALA A 114 16.00 7.79 -2.28
CA ALA A 114 17.08 8.11 -1.35
C ALA A 114 18.38 7.33 -1.63
N ARG A 115 18.29 6.23 -2.40
CA ARG A 115 19.43 5.38 -2.77
C ARG A 115 20.16 5.87 -4.01
N LEU A 116 19.62 6.88 -4.70
CA LEU A 116 20.26 7.51 -5.85
C LEU A 116 21.36 8.50 -5.41
N PRO A 117 22.35 8.78 -6.27
CA PRO A 117 23.37 9.81 -6.00
C PRO A 117 22.80 11.21 -6.20
N LEU A 118 21.86 11.61 -5.33
CA LEU A 118 21.16 12.90 -5.43
C LEU A 118 22.06 14.06 -4.99
N PRO A 119 22.06 15.19 -5.72
CA PRO A 119 22.68 16.42 -5.21
C PRO A 119 21.92 16.94 -3.98
N PRO A 120 22.55 17.79 -3.14
CA PRO A 120 21.98 18.22 -1.86
C PRO A 120 20.57 18.82 -1.97
N GLU A 121 20.29 19.60 -3.01
CA GLU A 121 18.98 20.21 -3.24
C GLU A 121 17.89 19.18 -3.53
N ALA A 122 18.19 18.16 -4.33
CA ALA A 122 17.24 17.08 -4.64
C ALA A 122 17.00 16.18 -3.41
N ALA A 123 18.06 15.92 -2.62
CA ALA A 123 17.94 15.17 -1.37
C ALA A 123 17.08 15.91 -0.33
N ALA A 124 17.22 17.24 -0.23
CA ALA A 124 16.39 18.08 0.64
C ALA A 124 14.92 18.11 0.19
N GLU A 125 14.66 18.28 -1.11
CA GLU A 125 13.30 18.28 -1.64
C GLU A 125 12.60 16.92 -1.45
N ARG A 126 13.31 15.81 -1.68
CA ARG A 126 12.83 14.46 -1.36
C ARG A 126 12.40 14.34 0.10
N ALA A 127 13.23 14.82 1.03
CA ALA A 127 12.95 14.75 2.46
C ALA A 127 11.74 15.61 2.83
N ARG A 128 11.58 16.80 2.24
CA ARG A 128 10.41 17.67 2.41
C ARG A 128 9.12 17.01 1.91
N LEU A 129 9.17 16.33 0.76
CA LEU A 129 8.04 15.58 0.21
C LEU A 129 7.71 14.36 1.07
N ALA A 130 8.72 13.62 1.53
CA ALA A 130 8.52 12.46 2.42
C ALA A 130 7.88 12.87 3.76
N ALA A 131 8.26 14.03 4.32
CA ALA A 131 7.67 14.54 5.55
C ALA A 131 6.16 14.83 5.41
N GLN A 132 5.69 15.25 4.22
CA GLN A 132 4.26 15.45 3.96
C GLN A 132 3.47 14.14 3.97
N LEU A 133 4.13 13.00 3.71
CA LEU A 133 3.50 11.68 3.76
C LEU A 133 3.35 11.13 5.18
N ALA A 134 3.88 11.82 6.20
CA ALA A 134 3.79 11.40 7.59
C ALA A 134 3.39 12.57 8.50
N PRO A 135 2.15 13.09 8.34
CA PRO A 135 1.64 14.20 9.14
C PRO A 135 1.48 13.78 10.60
N GLU A 136 1.60 14.73 11.53
CA GLU A 136 1.23 14.55 12.94
C GLU A 136 -0.23 14.99 13.17
N PRO A 137 -1.06 14.22 13.90
CA PRO A 137 -0.77 13.01 14.68
C PRO A 137 -0.78 11.69 13.87
N GLY A 138 -0.98 11.78 12.56
CA GLY A 138 -1.13 10.65 11.64
C GLY A 138 -2.22 10.92 10.62
N TRP A 139 -2.36 10.01 9.67
CA TRP A 139 -3.45 10.01 8.71
C TRP A 139 -4.76 9.59 9.37
N ARG A 140 -5.80 10.39 9.10
CA ARG A 140 -7.22 9.99 9.20
C ARG A 140 -7.79 9.76 7.80
N PRO A 141 -8.85 8.96 7.64
CA PRO A 141 -9.45 8.68 6.34
C PRO A 141 -9.72 9.94 5.50
N GLU A 142 -10.27 10.99 6.11
CA GLU A 142 -10.62 12.24 5.43
C GLU A 142 -9.38 13.00 4.97
N SER A 143 -8.35 13.07 5.82
CA SER A 143 -7.10 13.76 5.49
C SER A 143 -6.29 13.04 4.42
N ALA A 144 -6.27 11.69 4.43
CA ALA A 144 -5.60 10.90 3.40
C ALA A 144 -6.28 11.12 2.04
N ARG A 145 -7.60 11.08 2.00
CA ARG A 145 -8.40 11.40 0.81
C ARG A 145 -8.16 12.82 0.31
N ALA A 146 -8.16 13.80 1.20
CA ALA A 146 -7.90 15.20 0.84
C ALA A 146 -6.50 15.38 0.24
N PHE A 147 -5.48 14.76 0.82
CA PHE A 147 -4.12 14.76 0.28
C PHE A 147 -4.08 14.18 -1.14
N LEU A 148 -4.73 13.04 -1.36
CA LEU A 148 -4.75 12.37 -2.66
C LEU A 148 -5.57 13.12 -3.73
N ALA A 149 -6.58 13.88 -3.31
CA ALA A 149 -7.37 14.74 -4.18
C ALA A 149 -6.67 16.06 -4.52
N GLY A 150 -5.72 16.49 -3.67
CA GLY A 150 -4.88 17.66 -3.92
C GLY A 150 -3.68 17.37 -4.85
N ASP A 151 -2.76 18.33 -4.93
CA ASP A 151 -1.55 18.21 -5.76
C ASP A 151 -0.41 17.43 -5.08
N GLY A 152 -0.59 16.91 -3.86
CA GLY A 152 0.45 16.14 -3.15
C GLY A 152 1.05 15.00 -4.00
N PRO A 153 0.23 14.09 -4.57
CA PRO A 153 0.71 13.07 -5.50
C PRO A 153 1.32 13.63 -6.78
N GLY A 154 0.79 14.75 -7.30
CA GLY A 154 1.31 15.41 -8.49
C GLY A 154 2.71 15.96 -8.27
N ALA A 155 2.93 16.67 -7.17
CA ALA A 155 4.24 17.19 -6.76
C ALA A 155 5.27 16.07 -6.60
N ILE A 156 4.91 14.97 -5.92
CA ILE A 156 5.80 13.82 -5.75
C ILE A 156 6.16 13.18 -7.10
N ARG A 157 5.18 12.98 -8.00
CA ARG A 157 5.45 12.41 -9.32
C ARG A 157 6.37 13.30 -10.16
N ARG A 158 6.13 14.61 -10.19
CA ARG A 158 6.99 15.56 -10.91
C ARG A 158 8.42 15.55 -10.36
N PHE A 159 8.57 15.47 -9.04
CA PHE A 159 9.87 15.29 -8.41
C PHE A 159 10.52 13.98 -8.82
N LEU A 160 9.84 12.84 -8.71
CA LEU A 160 10.41 11.54 -9.11
C LEU A 160 10.81 11.51 -10.59
N GLN A 161 10.03 12.16 -11.47
CA GLN A 161 10.35 12.29 -12.89
C GLN A 161 11.62 13.14 -13.13
N SER A 162 11.87 14.16 -12.31
CA SER A 162 13.08 14.97 -12.42
C SER A 162 14.35 14.21 -12.03
N LEU A 163 14.21 13.04 -11.38
CA LEU A 163 15.34 12.19 -10.99
C LEU A 163 15.87 11.30 -12.12
N ALA A 164 15.24 11.30 -13.30
CA ALA A 164 15.66 10.48 -14.44
C ALA A 164 17.18 10.53 -14.75
N PRO A 165 17.87 11.69 -14.65
CA PRO A 165 19.32 11.76 -14.86
C PRO A 165 20.17 10.98 -13.85
N TYR A 166 19.64 10.68 -12.66
CA TYR A 166 20.35 10.00 -11.58
C TYR A 166 20.09 8.49 -11.53
N VAL A 167 19.17 7.98 -12.36
CA VAL A 167 18.88 6.54 -12.44
C VAL A 167 19.91 5.91 -13.38
N ALA A 168 20.72 4.99 -12.85
CA ALA A 168 21.63 4.21 -13.69
C ALA A 168 20.83 3.49 -14.78
N ARG A 169 21.19 3.71 -16.06
CA ARG A 169 20.62 2.91 -17.16
C ARG A 169 21.14 1.47 -16.99
N PRO A 170 20.28 0.43 -17.09
CA PRO A 170 20.78 -0.93 -17.21
C PRO A 170 21.75 -0.98 -18.38
N VAL A 171 22.93 -1.56 -18.17
CA VAL A 171 23.79 -1.95 -19.29
C VAL A 171 22.99 -2.99 -20.07
N SER A 172 22.72 -2.72 -21.34
CA SER A 172 22.10 -3.70 -22.23
C SER A 172 22.97 -4.95 -22.24
N GLU A 173 22.51 -6.05 -21.64
CA GLU A 173 23.13 -7.36 -21.87
C GLU A 173 22.88 -7.72 -23.34
N GLY A 174 23.97 -7.75 -24.11
CA GLY A 174 23.98 -8.15 -25.52
C GLY A 174 24.04 -9.65 -25.71
#